data_AF-A0A947IB37-F1
#
_entry.id   AF-A0A947IB37-F1
#
_cell.length_a   1.000
_cell.length_b   1.000
_cell.length_c   1.000
_cell.angle_alpha   90.00
_cell.angle_beta   90.00
_cell.angle_gamma   90.00
#
_symmetry.space_group_name_H-M   'P 1'
#
loop_
_entity.id
_entity.type
_entity.pdbx_description
1 polymer ?
#
loop_
_entity_poly.entity_id
_entity_poly.type
_entity_poly.pdbx_seq_one_letter_code
_entity_poly.pdbx_strand_id
1 'polypeptide(L)'
;EHPPSHHRTCIIALADEMDDELRAELQDLGADDSLGKPISLSELIYKIQKLSTGGRDVKPADYASAFLRQIRSLPDTESPDFFTAAATLGHDMMGTTTVISNNRLSELAQRLNDAALRGHAREVANFLGQVCSELTKLTQASESARQV
;
A
#
# COMPACT_ATOMS: atom_id res chain seq x y z
N GLU A 1 -31.61 3.26 27.20
CA GLU A 1 -31.29 4.27 26.17
C GLU A 1 -29.83 4.11 25.80
N HIS A 2 -29.51 3.84 24.53
CA HIS A 2 -28.11 3.82 24.08
C HIS A 2 -27.69 5.25 23.75
N PRO A 3 -26.51 5.71 24.21
CA PRO A 3 -26.02 7.03 23.86
C PRO A 3 -25.81 7.12 22.34
N PRO A 4 -25.97 8.31 21.73
CA PRO A 4 -25.72 8.51 20.31
C PRO A 4 -24.26 8.14 20.01
N SER A 5 -24.05 7.26 19.03
CA SER A 5 -22.73 6.95 18.50
C SER A 5 -22.12 8.22 17.94
N HIS A 6 -21.24 8.87 18.69
CA HIS A 6 -20.48 10.01 18.19
C HIS A 6 -19.64 9.54 16.99
N HIS A 7 -20.03 9.95 15.79
CA HIS A 7 -19.20 9.82 14.60
C HIS A 7 -17.97 10.71 14.80
N ARG A 8 -16.90 10.16 15.36
CA ARG A 8 -15.61 10.84 15.48
C ARG A 8 -15.06 11.02 14.08
N THR A 9 -14.91 12.26 13.63
CA THR A 9 -14.19 12.58 12.39
C THR A 9 -12.74 12.13 12.57
N CYS A 10 -12.27 11.26 11.69
CA CYS A 10 -10.87 10.84 11.66
C CYS A 10 -10.06 11.83 10.84
N ILE A 11 -8.87 12.21 11.33
CA ILE A 11 -8.00 13.20 10.71
C ILE A 11 -6.71 12.53 10.24
N ILE A 12 -6.43 12.60 8.93
CA ILE A 12 -5.14 12.20 8.36
C ILE A 12 -4.40 13.47 7.94
N ALA A 13 -3.25 13.74 8.57
CA ALA A 13 -2.40 14.88 8.23
C ALA A 13 -1.55 14.58 6.99
N LEU A 14 -1.35 15.58 6.12
CA LEU A 14 -0.54 15.47 4.91
C LEU A 14 0.64 16.44 4.98
N ALA A 15 1.86 15.96 4.76
CA ALA A 15 3.07 16.80 4.74
C ALA A 15 3.96 16.49 3.53
N ASP A 16 4.76 17.47 3.09
CA ASP A 16 5.67 17.31 1.94
C ASP A 16 6.90 16.46 2.30
N GLU A 17 7.48 16.67 3.48
CA GLU A 17 8.56 15.85 4.04
C GLU A 17 8.07 15.27 5.36
N MET A 18 8.06 13.94 5.48
CA MET A 18 7.54 13.24 6.66
C MET A 18 8.67 12.49 7.36
N ASP A 19 9.07 12.97 8.53
CA ASP A 19 10.01 12.32 9.44
C ASP A 19 9.32 11.89 10.74
N ASP A 20 10.06 11.20 11.61
CA ASP A 20 9.51 10.65 12.85
C ASP A 20 9.17 11.74 13.89
N GLU A 21 9.86 12.89 13.84
CA GLU A 21 9.62 14.02 14.74
C GLU A 21 8.30 14.72 14.38
N LEU A 22 8.09 15.03 13.09
CA LEU A 22 6.86 15.61 12.59
C LEU A 22 5.66 14.67 12.79
N ARG A 23 5.84 13.35 12.64
CA ARG A 23 4.78 12.36 12.94
C ARG A 23 4.32 12.45 14.39
N ALA A 24 5.25 12.56 15.34
CA ALA A 24 4.94 12.69 16.75
C ALA A 24 4.21 14.01 17.04
N GLU A 25 4.68 15.12 16.47
CA GLU A 25 4.03 16.44 16.63
C GLU A 25 2.59 16.43 16.08
N LEU A 26 2.38 15.89 14.88
CA LEU A 26 1.05 15.80 14.28
C LEU A 26 0.09 14.95 15.13
N GLN A 27 0.61 13.88 15.74
CA GLN A 27 -0.17 13.05 16.65
C GLN A 27 -0.53 13.81 17.95
N ASP A 28 0.41 14.56 18.53
CA ASP A 28 0.17 15.41 19.70
C ASP A 28 -0.85 16.53 19.41
N LEU A 29 -0.90 17.02 18.17
CA LEU A 29 -1.89 17.98 17.68
C LEU A 29 -3.27 17.36 17.39
N GLY A 30 -3.42 16.04 17.57
CA GLY A 30 -4.69 15.33 17.47
C GLY A 30 -4.97 14.70 16.10
N ALA A 31 -3.97 14.58 15.22
CA ALA A 31 -4.12 13.74 14.02
C ALA A 31 -4.24 12.26 14.42
N ASP A 32 -5.14 11.53 13.76
CA ASP A 32 -5.28 10.08 13.96
C ASP A 32 -4.25 9.29 13.17
N ASP A 33 -3.77 9.86 12.05
CA ASP A 33 -2.66 9.33 11.25
C ASP A 33 -2.02 10.45 10.41
N SER A 34 -0.92 10.14 9.73
CA SER A 34 -0.19 11.07 8.86
C SER A 34 0.32 10.37 7.59
N LEU A 35 0.46 11.13 6.51
CA LEU A 35 0.94 10.65 5.21
C LEU A 35 1.88 11.67 4.55
N GLY A 36 3.03 11.19 4.05
CA GLY A 36 3.96 12.00 3.26
C GLY A 36 3.50 12.16 1.82
N LYS A 37 3.87 13.26 1.16
CA LYS A 37 3.69 13.44 -0.28
C LYS A 37 4.95 13.03 -1.06
N PRO A 38 4.83 12.61 -2.33
CA PRO A 38 3.59 12.44 -3.09
C PRO A 38 2.69 11.35 -2.48
N ILE A 39 1.38 11.59 -2.48
CA ILE A 39 0.41 10.70 -1.81
C ILE A 39 0.35 9.37 -2.56
N SER A 40 0.75 8.29 -1.90
CA SER A 40 0.41 6.94 -2.35
C SER A 40 -1.07 6.67 -2.09
N LEU A 41 -1.84 6.46 -3.16
CA LEU A 41 -3.28 6.16 -3.04
C LEU A 41 -3.52 4.87 -2.26
N SER A 42 -2.64 3.89 -2.40
CA SER A 42 -2.71 2.61 -1.67
C SER A 42 -2.52 2.83 -0.16
N GLU A 43 -1.56 3.66 0.24
CA GLU A 43 -1.32 4.00 1.64
C GLU A 43 -2.44 4.88 2.22
N LEU A 44 -2.98 5.82 1.44
CA LEU A 44 -4.12 6.62 1.87
C LEU A 44 -5.36 5.74 2.12
N ILE A 45 -5.67 4.82 1.20
CA ILE A 45 -6.77 3.86 1.36
C ILE A 45 -6.54 2.99 2.59
N TYR A 46 -5.30 2.54 2.84
CA TYR A 46 -4.93 1.81 4.07
C TYR A 46 -5.35 2.59 5.31
N LYS A 47 -4.89 3.84 5.41
CA LYS A 47 -5.08 4.66 6.60
C LYS A 47 -6.57 4.98 6.81
N ILE A 48 -7.28 5.30 5.74
CA ILE A 48 -8.75 5.50 5.78
C ILE A 48 -9.45 4.24 6.28
N GLN A 49 -9.13 3.07 5.74
CA GLN A 49 -9.75 1.81 6.15
C GLN A 49 -9.45 1.48 7.60
N LYS A 50 -8.19 1.58 8.04
CA LYS A 50 -7.76 1.37 9.42
C LYS A 50 -8.51 2.26 10.40
N LEU A 51 -8.65 3.55 10.08
CA LEU A 51 -9.36 4.51 10.92
C LEU A 51 -10.87 4.25 10.92
N SER A 52 -11.46 3.95 9.77
CA SER A 52 -12.89 3.68 9.61
C SER A 52 -13.35 2.40 10.34
N THR A 53 -12.46 1.41 10.47
CA THR A 53 -12.77 0.16 11.18
C THR A 53 -12.47 0.22 12.68
N GLY A 54 -11.94 1.35 13.18
CA GLY A 54 -11.54 1.54 14.58
C GLY A 54 -10.29 0.74 14.94
N GLY A 55 -9.34 0.61 14.01
CA GLY A 55 -8.14 -0.19 14.20
C GLY A 55 -8.38 -1.70 14.15
N ARG A 56 -9.57 -2.17 13.77
CA ARG A 56 -9.78 -3.59 13.45
C ARG A 56 -8.98 -3.93 12.20
N ASP A 57 -8.17 -5.00 12.30
CA ASP A 57 -7.20 -5.44 11.30
C ASP A 57 -7.71 -5.26 9.87
N VAL A 58 -7.11 -4.31 9.15
CA VAL A 58 -7.28 -4.31 7.69
C VAL A 58 -6.50 -5.51 7.19
N LYS A 59 -7.20 -6.44 6.55
CA LYS A 59 -6.62 -7.74 6.25
C LYS A 59 -5.57 -7.58 5.15
N PRO A 60 -4.41 -8.25 5.25
CA PRO A 60 -3.42 -8.28 4.18
C PRO A 60 -4.02 -8.62 2.79
N ALA A 61 -5.11 -9.39 2.75
CA ALA A 61 -5.86 -9.69 1.52
C ALA A 61 -6.52 -8.49 0.83
N ASP A 62 -7.01 -7.50 1.58
CA ASP A 62 -7.67 -6.34 1.00
C ASP A 62 -6.63 -5.49 0.22
N TYR A 63 -5.43 -5.37 0.76
CA TYR A 63 -4.27 -4.75 0.09
C TYR A 63 -3.81 -5.54 -1.12
N ALA A 64 -3.67 -6.85 -0.94
CA ALA A 64 -3.24 -7.72 -2.03
C ALA A 64 -4.18 -7.62 -3.23
N SER A 65 -5.49 -7.56 -2.98
CA SER A 65 -6.50 -7.38 -4.02
C SER A 65 -6.39 -6.02 -4.73
N ALA A 66 -6.10 -4.94 -4.00
CA ALA A 66 -5.91 -3.61 -4.58
C ALA A 66 -4.68 -3.55 -5.51
N PHE A 67 -3.55 -4.09 -5.08
CA PHE A 67 -2.33 -4.14 -5.89
C PHE A 67 -2.45 -5.08 -7.09
N LEU A 68 -3.11 -6.24 -6.94
CA LEU A 68 -3.40 -7.12 -8.06
C LEU A 68 -4.23 -6.40 -9.14
N ARG A 69 -5.17 -5.54 -8.75
CA ARG A 69 -5.93 -4.71 -9.70
C ARG A 69 -5.04 -3.69 -10.39
N GLN A 70 -4.14 -3.01 -9.65
CA GLN A 70 -3.19 -2.06 -10.24
C GLN A 70 -2.24 -2.72 -11.24
N ILE A 71 -1.72 -3.91 -10.92
CA ILE A 71 -0.85 -4.68 -11.83
C ILE A 71 -1.60 -5.02 -13.13
N ARG A 72 -2.87 -5.43 -13.03
CA ARG A 72 -3.70 -5.72 -14.20
C ARG A 72 -4.04 -4.49 -15.04
N SER A 73 -3.94 -3.29 -14.46
CA SER A 73 -4.14 -2.02 -15.17
C SER A 73 -2.85 -1.39 -15.68
N LEU A 74 -1.69 -2.06 -15.52
CA LEU A 74 -0.46 -1.59 -16.13
C LEU A 74 -0.62 -1.58 -17.67
N PRO A 75 -0.05 -0.58 -18.36
CA PRO A 75 -0.05 -0.56 -19.81
C PRO A 75 0.81 -1.70 -20.36
N ASP A 76 0.66 -1.99 -21.65
CA ASP A 76 1.47 -3.01 -22.31
C ASP A 76 2.97 -2.71 -22.23
N THR A 77 3.81 -3.74 -22.25
CA THR A 77 5.27 -3.61 -22.13
C THR A 77 5.93 -2.77 -23.24
N GLU A 78 5.23 -2.59 -24.36
CA GLU A 78 5.67 -1.76 -25.49
C GLU A 78 5.30 -0.29 -25.30
N SER A 79 4.44 0.04 -24.32
CA SER A 79 4.04 1.40 -24.03
C SER A 79 5.20 2.20 -23.42
N PRO A 80 5.40 3.46 -23.85
CA PRO A 80 6.40 4.35 -23.24
C PRO A 80 6.11 4.59 -21.74
N ASP A 81 4.86 4.43 -21.31
CA ASP A 81 4.44 4.67 -19.93
C ASP A 81 4.62 3.44 -19.01
N PHE A 82 4.97 2.28 -19.57
CA PHE A 82 5.10 1.02 -18.81
C PHE A 82 6.07 1.12 -17.65
N PHE A 83 7.27 1.63 -17.91
CA PHE A 83 8.30 1.74 -16.87
C PHE A 83 7.93 2.75 -15.80
N THR A 84 7.33 3.88 -16.18
CA THR A 84 6.84 4.88 -15.24
C THR A 84 5.76 4.27 -14.34
N ALA A 85 4.78 3.58 -14.91
CA ALA A 85 3.70 2.95 -14.15
C ALA A 85 4.22 1.83 -13.23
N ALA A 86 5.17 1.01 -13.70
CA ALA A 86 5.80 -0.04 -12.91
C ALA A 86 6.64 0.52 -11.75
N ALA A 87 7.36 1.63 -11.97
CA ALA A 87 8.12 2.32 -10.93
C ALA A 87 7.18 2.88 -9.84
N THR A 88 6.11 3.58 -10.25
CA THR A 88 5.08 4.09 -9.32
C THR A 88 4.47 2.95 -8.50
N LEU A 89 4.13 1.83 -9.13
CA LEU A 89 3.61 0.66 -8.43
C LEU A 89 4.62 0.12 -7.40
N GLY A 90 5.90 -0.03 -7.78
CA GLY A 90 6.95 -0.46 -6.87
C GLY A 90 7.10 0.47 -5.66
N HIS A 91 7.09 1.78 -5.89
CA HIS A 91 7.14 2.79 -4.83
C HIS A 91 5.91 2.73 -3.89
N ASP A 92 4.70 2.68 -4.43
CA ASP A 92 3.45 2.57 -3.67
C ASP A 92 3.42 1.29 -2.80
N MET A 93 3.91 0.20 -3.36
CA MET A 93 4.02 -1.07 -2.66
C MET A 93 5.02 -1.01 -1.51
N MET A 94 6.15 -0.31 -1.64
CA MET A 94 7.11 -0.16 -0.55
C MET A 94 6.49 0.55 0.65
N GLY A 95 5.75 1.65 0.43
CA GLY A 95 5.04 2.36 1.50
C GLY A 95 4.05 1.45 2.22
N THR A 96 3.29 0.65 1.46
CA THR A 96 2.24 -0.22 2.03
C THR A 96 2.80 -1.49 2.68
N THR A 97 3.90 -2.06 2.17
CA THR A 97 4.51 -3.30 2.68
C THR A 97 5.21 -3.13 4.01
N THR A 98 5.74 -1.94 4.29
CA THR A 98 6.21 -1.55 5.63
C THR A 98 5.08 -1.66 6.65
N VAL A 99 3.87 -1.24 6.27
CA VAL A 99 2.72 -1.22 7.16
C VAL A 99 2.18 -2.61 7.48
N ILE A 100 2.21 -3.54 6.53
CA ILE A 100 1.81 -4.95 6.75
C ILE A 100 2.97 -5.85 7.19
N SER A 101 4.15 -5.28 7.47
CA SER A 101 5.36 -5.99 7.89
C SER A 101 5.73 -7.18 6.99
N ASN A 102 5.48 -7.08 5.68
CA ASN A 102 5.82 -8.13 4.72
C ASN A 102 7.16 -7.82 4.05
N ASN A 103 8.24 -8.27 4.70
CA ASN A 103 9.61 -8.03 4.23
C ASN A 103 9.86 -8.52 2.80
N ARG A 104 9.23 -9.64 2.41
CA ARG A 104 9.42 -10.20 1.07
C ARG A 104 8.77 -9.34 0.00
N LEU A 105 7.54 -8.88 0.21
CA LEU A 105 6.88 -7.98 -0.72
C LEU A 105 7.58 -6.62 -0.77
N SER A 106 8.11 -6.13 0.35
CA SER A 106 8.91 -4.89 0.38
C SER A 106 10.18 -4.99 -0.47
N GLU A 107 10.92 -6.11 -0.35
CA GLU A 107 12.09 -6.37 -1.20
C GLU A 107 11.72 -6.46 -2.69
N LEU A 108 10.64 -7.17 -3.02
CA LEU A 108 10.16 -7.29 -4.39
C LEU A 108 9.70 -5.95 -4.97
N ALA A 109 9.04 -5.11 -4.16
CA ALA A 109 8.59 -3.78 -4.54
C ALA A 109 9.76 -2.84 -4.83
N GLN A 110 10.80 -2.85 -4.00
CA GLN A 110 12.04 -2.12 -4.25
C GLN A 110 12.70 -2.57 -5.55
N ARG A 111 12.85 -3.88 -5.75
CA ARG A 111 13.50 -4.44 -6.95
C ARG A 111 12.70 -4.15 -8.23
N LEU A 112 11.37 -4.16 -8.14
CA LEU A 112 10.49 -3.73 -9.22
C LEU A 112 10.73 -2.27 -9.58
N ASN A 113 10.75 -1.38 -8.57
CA ASN A 113 11.01 0.04 -8.77
C ASN A 113 12.38 0.27 -9.43
N ASP A 114 13.44 -0.34 -8.91
CA ASP A 114 14.79 -0.19 -9.45
C ASP A 114 14.91 -0.69 -10.90
N ALA A 115 14.31 -1.84 -11.20
CA ALA A 115 14.31 -2.40 -12.56
C ALA A 115 13.51 -1.52 -13.54
N ALA A 116 12.42 -0.94 -13.08
CA ALA A 116 11.59 -0.04 -13.87
C ALA A 116 12.31 1.27 -14.18
N LEU A 117 12.98 1.88 -13.19
CA LEU A 117 13.80 3.08 -13.39
C LEU A 117 14.98 2.85 -14.34
N ARG A 118 15.51 1.62 -14.42
CA ARG A 118 16.55 1.23 -15.39
C ARG A 118 16.00 0.89 -16.79
N GLY A 119 14.69 0.78 -16.98
CA GLY A 119 14.09 0.39 -18.26
C GLY A 119 14.29 -1.09 -18.63
N HIS A 120 14.52 -1.97 -17.64
CA HIS A 120 14.80 -3.39 -17.88
C HIS A 120 13.50 -4.22 -17.98
N ALA A 121 12.84 -4.23 -19.15
CA ALA A 121 11.54 -4.88 -19.35
C ALA A 121 11.45 -6.32 -18.82
N ARG A 122 12.48 -7.15 -19.08
CA ARG A 122 12.51 -8.56 -18.65
C ARG A 122 12.60 -8.71 -17.13
N GLU A 123 13.36 -7.84 -16.46
CA GLU A 123 13.43 -7.81 -14.99
C GLU A 123 12.10 -7.35 -14.40
N VAL A 124 11.51 -6.29 -14.95
CA VAL A 124 10.21 -5.76 -14.51
C VAL A 124 9.13 -6.85 -14.62
N ALA A 125 9.03 -7.55 -15.75
CA ALA A 125 8.08 -8.64 -15.92
C ALA A 125 8.29 -9.79 -14.91
N ASN A 126 9.56 -10.14 -14.64
CA ASN A 126 9.89 -11.16 -13.64
C ASN A 126 9.47 -10.74 -12.22
N PHE A 127 9.77 -9.50 -11.84
CA PHE A 127 9.39 -8.99 -10.52
C PHE A 127 7.88 -8.82 -10.38
N LEU A 128 7.17 -8.35 -11.41
CA LEU A 128 5.69 -8.31 -11.42
C LEU A 128 5.08 -9.69 -11.23
N GLY A 129 5.64 -10.73 -11.87
CA GLY A 129 5.19 -12.11 -11.69
C GLY A 129 5.38 -12.60 -10.25
N GLN A 130 6.53 -12.31 -9.63
CA GLN A 130 6.81 -12.66 -8.24
C GLN A 130 5.90 -11.91 -7.26
N VAL A 131 5.70 -10.60 -7.48
CA VAL A 131 4.77 -9.77 -6.72
C VAL A 131 3.35 -10.34 -6.79
N CYS A 132 2.84 -10.64 -7.99
CA CYS A 132 1.52 -11.25 -8.18
C CYS A 132 1.37 -12.56 -7.41
N SER A 133 2.41 -13.41 -7.41
CA SER A 133 2.40 -14.67 -6.67
C SER A 133 2.28 -14.45 -5.17
N GLU A 134 3.08 -13.53 -4.60
CA GLU A 134 3.05 -13.23 -3.17
C GLU A 134 1.73 -12.58 -2.74
N LEU A 135 1.19 -11.65 -3.52
CA LEU A 135 -0.11 -11.04 -3.24
C LEU A 135 -1.23 -12.11 -3.27
N THR A 136 -1.17 -13.05 -4.22
CA THR A 136 -2.15 -14.14 -4.31
C THR A 136 -2.10 -15.08 -3.09
N LYS A 137 -0.91 -15.34 -2.54
CA LYS A 137 -0.76 -16.12 -1.30
C LYS A 137 -1.41 -15.41 -0.12
N LEU A 138 -1.28 -14.08 -0.02
CA LEU A 138 -1.91 -13.29 1.03
C LEU A 138 -3.45 -13.31 0.94
N THR A 139 -4.01 -13.26 -0.27
CA THR A 139 -5.47 -13.38 -0.45
C THR A 139 -5.96 -14.77 -0.02
N GLN A 140 -5.27 -15.83 -0.45
CA GLN A 140 -5.66 -17.22 -0.14
C GLN A 140 -5.54 -17.54 1.36
N ALA A 141 -4.45 -17.13 2.01
CA ALA A 141 -4.26 -17.35 3.45
C ALA A 141 -5.36 -16.71 4.29
N SER A 142 -5.87 -15.55 3.86
CA SER A 142 -6.96 -14.85 4.54
C SER A 142 -8.33 -15.51 4.34
N GLU A 143 -8.54 -16.22 3.23
CA GLU A 143 -9.75 -17.00 2.95
C GLU A 143 -9.77 -18.30 3.74
N SER A 144 -8.64 -19.02 3.84
CA SER A 144 -8.52 -20.23 4.66
C SER A 144 -8.74 -19.96 6.14
N ALA A 145 -8.30 -18.81 6.65
CA ALA A 145 -8.54 -18.40 8.04
C ALA A 145 -10.01 -18.07 8.36
N ARG A 146 -10.90 -17.94 7.35
CA ARG A 146 -12.34 -17.72 7.55
C ARG A 146 -13.17 -19.00 7.63
N GLN A 147 -12.59 -20.16 7.29
CA GLN A 147 -13.29 -21.45 7.22
C GLN A 147 -13.06 -22.35 8.46
N VAL A 148 -12.33 -21.86 9.46
CA VAL A 148 -12.06 -22.50 10.75
C VAL A 148 -12.76 -21.73 11.85
#